data_AF-A0A835EG62-F1
#
_entry.id   AF-A0A835EG62-F1
#
_cell.length_a   1.000
_cell.length_b   1.000
_cell.length_c   1.000
_cell.angle_alpha   90.00
_cell.angle_beta   90.00
_cell.angle_gamma   90.00
#
_symmetry.space_group_name_H-M   'P 1'
#
loop_
_entity.id
_entity.type
_entity.pdbx_description
1 polymer ?
#
loop_
_entity_poly.entity_id
_entity_poly.type
_entity_poly.pdbx_seq_one_letter_code
_entity_poly.pdbx_strand_id
1 'polypeptide(L)'
;MTVAAADTDPVIGRDDEIDRVICTLCRRTKSSAVLVGDPGVGKTAIAEGLAQRIPAGSVPANLAGARVVEVDVPAMLAGTTYRGMFEERMKGAIKEAEEADGKVILFIDEMHTLLGAGRVKDSNMDAANMLKPALARGRIRCIGATTFDEYRKYNENDAAFERRLQKVHVEESNTDATIAILRGLKQRYEEHHDLRILDSAIVAAAQLAA
;
A
#
# COMPACT_ATOMS: atom_id res chain seq x y z
N MET A 1 -1.57 -5.29 11.25
CA MET A 1 -0.30 -5.97 11.61
C MET A 1 0.84 -5.12 11.06
N THR A 2 1.97 -4.97 11.75
CA THR A 2 3.18 -4.42 11.11
C THR A 2 3.59 -5.38 10.01
N VAL A 3 3.80 -4.89 8.79
CA VAL A 3 4.41 -5.68 7.70
C VAL A 3 5.83 -5.98 8.14
N ALA A 4 6.03 -7.12 8.81
CA ALA A 4 7.32 -7.51 9.33
C ALA A 4 8.15 -8.01 8.15
N ALA A 5 9.29 -7.35 7.89
CA ALA A 5 10.18 -7.64 6.76
C ALA A 5 10.74 -9.08 6.73
N ALA A 6 10.54 -9.88 7.78
CA ALA A 6 11.08 -11.24 7.88
C ALA A 6 10.22 -12.32 7.19
N ASP A 7 8.94 -12.05 6.91
CA ASP A 7 7.99 -13.07 6.37
C ASP A 7 7.45 -12.71 4.97
N THR A 8 7.88 -11.58 4.39
CA THR A 8 7.41 -11.10 3.07
C THR A 8 8.38 -11.49 1.96
N ASP A 9 7.84 -11.69 0.76
CA ASP A 9 8.65 -12.00 -0.43
C ASP A 9 9.61 -10.86 -0.76
N PRO A 10 10.83 -11.16 -1.25
CA PRO A 10 11.74 -10.12 -1.68
C PRO A 10 11.08 -9.33 -2.81
N VAL A 11 11.04 -8.01 -2.68
CA VAL A 11 10.49 -7.15 -3.73
C VAL A 11 11.59 -6.90 -4.76
N ILE A 12 11.40 -7.42 -5.97
CA ILE A 12 12.35 -7.27 -7.09
C ILE A 12 11.84 -6.20 -8.05
N GLY A 13 12.68 -5.19 -8.30
CA GLY A 13 12.33 -4.04 -9.12
C GLY A 13 11.41 -3.06 -8.39
N ARG A 14 10.61 -2.30 -9.16
CA ARG A 14 9.74 -1.21 -8.66
C ARG A 14 10.49 -0.07 -7.97
N ASP A 15 11.79 0.08 -8.26
CA ASP A 15 12.64 1.05 -7.58
C ASP A 15 12.14 2.48 -7.82
N ASP A 16 11.73 2.80 -9.06
CA ASP A 16 11.21 4.11 -9.43
C ASP A 16 9.91 4.46 -8.70
N GLU A 17 8.97 3.52 -8.58
CA GLU A 17 7.72 3.72 -7.85
C GLU A 17 7.97 3.87 -6.35
N ILE A 18 8.83 3.03 -5.77
CA ILE A 18 9.20 3.12 -4.35
C ILE A 18 9.89 4.45 -4.07
N ASP A 19 10.80 4.91 -4.93
CA ASP A 19 11.49 6.19 -4.80
C ASP A 19 10.52 7.38 -4.90
N ARG A 20 9.53 7.30 -5.80
CA ARG A 20 8.45 8.31 -5.89
C ARG A 20 7.61 8.35 -4.61
N VAL A 21 7.30 7.20 -4.02
CA VAL A 21 6.59 7.11 -2.74
C VAL A 21 7.44 7.71 -1.63
N ILE A 22 8.72 7.34 -1.51
CA ILE A 22 9.67 7.91 -0.54
C ILE A 22 9.73 9.43 -0.65
N CYS A 23 9.91 9.95 -1.87
CA CYS A 23 9.95 11.39 -2.14
C CYS A 23 8.66 12.08 -1.71
N THR A 24 7.52 11.43 -1.92
CA THR A 24 6.21 11.95 -1.50
C THR A 24 6.09 12.02 0.02
N LEU A 25 6.42 10.93 0.71
CA LEU A 25 6.31 10.83 2.17
C LEU A 25 7.25 11.81 2.91
N CYS A 26 8.37 12.17 2.28
CA CYS A 26 9.33 13.15 2.80
C CYS A 26 8.85 14.62 2.72
N ARG A 27 7.76 14.91 2.01
CA ARG A 27 7.26 16.30 1.84
C ARG A 27 6.72 16.85 3.16
N ARG A 28 6.83 18.17 3.34
CA ARG A 28 6.20 18.89 4.47
C ARG A 28 4.67 18.98 4.34
N THR A 29 4.16 18.98 3.11
CA THR A 29 2.72 19.02 2.80
C THR A 29 2.41 18.01 1.71
N LYS A 30 1.22 17.41 1.74
CA LYS A 30 0.85 16.30 0.82
C LYS A 30 1.82 15.12 0.94
N SER A 31 2.08 14.72 2.19
CA SER A 31 3.01 13.66 2.58
C SER A 31 2.38 12.27 2.54
N SER A 32 1.40 12.07 1.65
CA SER A 32 0.68 10.81 1.49
C SER A 32 0.57 10.49 0.00
N ALA A 33 0.72 9.23 -0.34
CA ALA A 33 0.71 8.74 -1.71
C ALA A 33 -0.53 7.88 -1.97
N VAL A 34 -0.96 7.81 -3.22
CA VAL A 34 -1.94 6.83 -3.69
C VAL A 34 -1.41 6.16 -4.94
N LEU A 35 -1.23 4.85 -4.83
CA LEU A 35 -0.82 3.94 -5.89
C LEU A 35 -2.04 3.65 -6.76
N VAL A 36 -1.99 4.07 -8.02
CA VAL A 36 -3.08 3.88 -8.98
C VAL A 36 -2.56 3.07 -10.15
N GLY A 37 -3.18 1.92 -10.38
CA GLY A 37 -2.79 0.94 -11.39
C GLY A 37 -3.89 -0.09 -11.55
N ASP A 38 -3.77 -1.02 -12.50
CA ASP A 38 -4.74 -2.11 -12.63
C ASP A 38 -4.65 -3.10 -11.46
N PRO A 39 -5.66 -3.98 -11.26
CA PRO A 39 -5.53 -5.09 -10.32
C PRO A 39 -4.35 -6.00 -10.69
N GLY A 40 -3.64 -6.55 -9.71
CA GLY A 40 -2.56 -7.52 -9.94
C GLY A 40 -1.19 -6.93 -10.34
N VAL A 41 -1.07 -5.62 -10.60
CA VAL A 41 0.22 -5.01 -11.00
C VAL A 41 1.26 -4.92 -9.86
N GLY A 42 0.94 -5.35 -8.64
CA GLY A 42 1.87 -5.35 -7.50
C GLY A 42 1.88 -4.07 -6.67
N LYS A 43 0.72 -3.44 -6.45
CA LYS A 43 0.61 -2.22 -5.60
C LYS A 43 1.00 -2.49 -4.14
N THR A 44 0.57 -3.61 -3.58
CA THR A 44 0.94 -4.10 -2.25
C THR A 44 2.46 -4.30 -2.14
N ALA A 45 3.08 -4.89 -3.16
CA ALA A 45 4.53 -5.12 -3.21
C ALA A 45 5.35 -3.82 -3.12
N ILE A 46 4.84 -2.68 -3.61
CA ILE A 46 5.53 -1.38 -3.45
C ILE A 46 5.54 -0.95 -1.98
N ALA A 47 4.45 -1.16 -1.25
CA ALA A 47 4.37 -0.84 0.18
C ALA A 47 5.26 -1.78 1.02
N GLU A 48 5.29 -3.06 0.67
CA GLU A 48 6.20 -4.05 1.27
C GLU A 48 7.67 -3.72 0.96
N GLY A 49 7.97 -3.31 -0.26
CA GLY A 49 9.32 -2.89 -0.67
C GLY A 49 9.79 -1.68 0.13
N LEU A 50 8.90 -0.71 0.38
CA LEU A 50 9.19 0.38 1.32
C LEU A 50 9.44 -0.15 2.74
N ALA A 51 8.62 -1.08 3.23
CA ALA A 51 8.78 -1.68 4.55
C ALA A 51 10.12 -2.45 4.70
N GLN A 52 10.63 -3.04 3.61
CA GLN A 52 11.95 -3.69 3.55
C GLN A 52 13.10 -2.68 3.48
N ARG A 53 12.92 -1.57 2.74
CA ARG A 53 13.97 -0.54 2.59
C ARG A 53 14.20 0.30 3.84
N ILE A 54 13.18 0.53 4.68
CA ILE A 54 13.36 1.37 5.88
C ILE A 54 14.36 0.76 6.88
N PRO A 55 14.25 -0.52 7.29
CA PRO A 55 15.24 -1.17 8.15
C PRO A 55 16.61 -1.32 7.48
N ALA A 56 16.65 -1.49 6.16
CA ALA A 56 17.90 -1.60 5.38
C ALA A 56 18.69 -0.28 5.31
N GLY A 57 18.09 0.85 5.73
CA GLY A 57 18.73 2.16 5.66
C GLY A 57 18.72 2.80 4.27
N SER A 58 18.02 2.20 3.30
CA SER A 58 17.87 2.70 1.93
C SER A 58 16.79 3.77 1.80
N VAL A 59 16.60 4.59 2.84
CA VAL A 59 15.62 5.68 2.89
C VAL A 59 16.24 6.94 3.51
N PRO A 60 15.75 8.14 3.18
CA PRO A 60 16.23 9.39 3.78
C PRO A 60 16.04 9.41 5.31
N ALA A 61 16.86 10.19 6.02
CA ALA A 61 16.84 10.31 7.48
C ALA A 61 15.46 10.64 8.07
N ASN A 62 14.62 11.36 7.33
CA ASN A 62 13.25 11.67 7.73
C ASN A 62 12.38 10.42 7.95
N LEU A 63 12.60 9.37 7.14
CA LEU A 63 11.90 8.10 7.20
C LEU A 63 12.68 7.01 7.95
N ALA A 64 13.90 7.30 8.42
CA ALA A 64 14.66 6.37 9.22
C ALA A 64 13.88 5.98 10.49
N GLY A 65 13.82 4.68 10.76
CA GLY A 65 13.06 4.11 11.89
C GLY A 65 11.53 4.22 11.74
N ALA A 66 11.01 4.62 10.58
CA ALA A 66 9.59 4.52 10.31
C ALA A 66 9.15 3.05 10.12
N ARG A 67 7.87 2.77 10.33
CA ARG A 67 7.27 1.46 10.04
C ARG A 67 6.03 1.63 9.19
N VAL A 68 5.86 0.71 8.23
CA VAL A 68 4.64 0.59 7.44
C VAL A 68 3.68 -0.32 8.19
N VAL A 69 2.47 0.17 8.43
CA VAL A 69 1.42 -0.55 9.14
C VAL A 69 0.24 -0.70 8.21
N GLU A 70 -0.10 -1.94 7.88
CA GLU A 70 -1.27 -2.24 7.08
C GLU A 70 -2.54 -2.14 7.91
N VAL A 71 -3.51 -1.42 7.36
CA VAL A 71 -4.88 -1.29 7.89
C VAL A 71 -5.77 -2.24 7.09
N ASP A 72 -5.90 -3.46 7.59
CA ASP A 72 -6.79 -4.48 7.04
C ASP A 72 -8.24 -4.17 7.40
N VAL A 73 -8.96 -3.55 6.46
CA VAL A 73 -10.36 -3.16 6.61
C VAL A 73 -11.27 -4.39 6.80
N PRO A 74 -11.16 -5.46 5.99
CA PRO A 74 -11.86 -6.72 6.24
C PRO A 74 -11.66 -7.29 7.66
N ALA A 75 -10.42 -7.38 8.16
CA ALA A 75 -10.16 -7.90 9.50
C ALA A 75 -10.70 -6.98 10.61
N MET A 76 -10.69 -5.67 10.39
CA MET A 76 -11.31 -4.73 11.32
C MET A 76 -12.83 -4.90 11.42
N LEU A 77 -13.48 -5.34 10.34
CA LEU A 77 -14.91 -5.67 10.28
C LEU A 77 -15.20 -7.08 10.81
N ALA A 78 -14.26 -8.01 10.67
CA ALA A 78 -14.38 -9.36 11.19
C ALA A 78 -14.52 -9.35 12.72
N GLY A 79 -15.56 -10.05 13.22
CA GLY A 79 -15.82 -10.18 14.64
C GLY A 79 -16.38 -8.94 15.35
N THR A 80 -16.72 -7.86 14.62
CA THR A 80 -17.42 -6.72 15.21
C THR A 80 -18.93 -6.87 15.05
N THR A 81 -19.63 -7.27 16.11
CA THR A 81 -21.10 -7.31 16.15
C THR A 81 -21.71 -5.90 16.14
N TYR A 82 -20.91 -4.88 16.51
CA TYR A 82 -21.31 -3.48 16.64
C TYR A 82 -20.41 -2.56 15.80
N ARG A 83 -21.04 -1.69 14.99
CA ARG A 83 -20.38 -0.65 14.17
C ARG A 83 -19.38 0.21 14.94
N GLY A 84 -19.67 0.51 16.21
CA GLY A 84 -18.81 1.32 17.07
C GLY A 84 -17.42 0.72 17.30
N MET A 85 -17.27 -0.61 17.26
CA MET A 85 -15.97 -1.25 17.44
C MET A 85 -15.02 -1.01 16.26
N PHE A 86 -15.55 -1.01 15.03
CA PHE A 86 -14.77 -0.66 13.85
C PHE A 86 -14.27 0.79 13.93
N GLU A 87 -15.17 1.70 14.27
CA GLU A 87 -14.85 3.12 14.45
C GLU A 87 -13.77 3.35 15.52
N GLU A 88 -13.86 2.63 16.64
CA GLU A 88 -12.88 2.71 17.73
C GLU A 88 -11.50 2.20 17.28
N ARG A 89 -11.46 1.06 16.57
CA ARG A 89 -10.22 0.50 15.98
C ARG A 89 -9.58 1.48 15.00
N MET A 90 -10.37 2.07 14.09
CA MET A 90 -9.88 3.05 13.12
C MET A 90 -9.38 4.33 13.80
N LYS A 91 -10.12 4.86 14.78
CA LYS A 91 -9.67 6.01 15.58
C LYS A 91 -8.37 5.70 16.32
N GLY A 92 -8.23 4.49 16.87
CA GLY A 92 -7.00 4.01 17.50
C GLY A 92 -5.82 4.04 16.53
N ALA A 93 -5.97 3.45 15.34
CA ALA A 93 -4.92 3.43 14.32
C ALA A 93 -4.52 4.84 13.85
N ILE A 94 -5.50 5.75 13.66
CA ILE A 94 -5.23 7.14 13.29
C ILE A 94 -4.49 7.86 14.43
N LYS A 95 -4.92 7.67 15.67
CA LYS A 95 -4.31 8.30 16.85
C LYS A 95 -2.87 7.84 17.03
N GLU A 96 -2.61 6.53 16.92
CA GLU A 96 -1.26 5.97 16.96
C GLU A 96 -0.37 6.57 15.86
N ALA A 97 -0.91 6.74 14.65
CA ALA A 97 -0.18 7.35 13.55
C ALA A 97 0.11 8.86 13.78
N GLU A 98 -0.83 9.60 14.37
CA GLU A 98 -0.64 11.01 14.74
C GLU A 98 0.40 11.18 15.86
N GLU A 99 0.37 10.31 16.87
CA GLU A 99 1.31 10.33 18.00
C GLU A 99 2.73 9.91 17.61
N ALA A 100 2.87 9.13 16.54
CA ALA A 100 4.16 8.66 16.04
C ALA A 100 4.96 9.72 15.25
N ASP A 101 4.46 10.95 15.09
CA ASP A 101 5.13 12.08 14.41
C ASP A 101 5.75 11.68 13.05
N GLY A 102 4.95 10.98 12.23
CA GLY A 102 5.36 10.53 10.89
C GLY A 102 6.24 9.28 10.86
N LYS A 103 6.52 8.62 12.00
CA LYS A 103 7.20 7.32 12.06
C LYS A 103 6.28 6.13 11.83
N VAL A 104 4.97 6.33 11.80
CA VAL A 104 4.01 5.31 11.36
C VAL A 104 3.43 5.76 10.03
N ILE A 105 3.58 4.90 9.01
CA ILE A 105 3.01 5.09 7.68
C ILE A 105 1.88 4.07 7.53
N LEU A 106 0.65 4.55 7.37
CA LEU A 106 -0.51 3.67 7.20
C LEU A 106 -0.60 3.21 5.74
N PHE A 107 -0.67 1.90 5.51
CA PHE A 107 -0.95 1.32 4.19
C PHE A 107 -2.39 0.82 4.11
N ILE A 108 -3.09 1.13 3.01
CA ILE A 108 -4.49 0.78 2.79
C ILE A 108 -4.64 0.30 1.33
N ASP A 109 -4.67 -1.02 1.11
CA ASP A 109 -4.65 -1.61 -0.25
C ASP A 109 -5.91 -1.31 -1.08
N GLU A 110 -7.07 -1.34 -0.42
CA GLU A 110 -8.35 -1.00 -1.04
C GLU A 110 -8.88 0.32 -0.50
N MET A 111 -8.11 1.40 -0.66
CA MET A 111 -8.44 2.71 -0.07
C MET A 111 -9.83 3.20 -0.49
N HIS A 112 -10.28 2.83 -1.69
CA HIS A 112 -11.62 3.17 -2.18
C HIS A 112 -12.75 2.58 -1.33
N THR A 113 -12.56 1.47 -0.60
CA THR A 113 -13.58 0.89 0.28
C THR A 113 -13.93 1.84 1.42
N LEU A 114 -12.92 2.53 1.96
CA LEU A 114 -13.09 3.54 3.01
C LEU A 114 -13.74 4.82 2.48
N LEU A 115 -13.59 5.10 1.19
CA LEU A 115 -14.06 6.34 0.53
C LEU A 115 -15.45 6.18 -0.12
N GLY A 116 -15.72 5.02 -0.69
CA GLY A 116 -16.97 4.67 -1.35
C GLY A 116 -18.11 4.31 -0.39
N ALA A 117 -17.78 3.95 0.85
CA ALA A 117 -18.76 3.66 1.90
C ALA A 117 -19.69 4.86 2.23
N GLY A 118 -19.37 6.09 1.84
CA GLY A 118 -20.26 7.23 2.06
C GLY A 118 -21.44 7.36 1.07
N ARG A 119 -21.54 6.50 0.03
CA ARG A 119 -22.50 6.70 -1.08
C ARG A 119 -23.60 5.65 -1.21
N VAL A 120 -23.50 4.48 -0.57
CA VAL A 120 -24.63 3.54 -0.52
C VAL A 120 -25.48 3.92 0.68
N LYS A 121 -26.80 4.13 0.48
CA LYS A 121 -27.73 4.55 1.54
C LYS A 121 -27.80 3.59 2.75
N ASP A 122 -27.23 2.39 2.62
CA ASP A 122 -27.11 1.36 3.68
C ASP A 122 -25.66 1.12 4.17
N SER A 123 -24.63 1.71 3.54
CA SER A 123 -23.24 1.56 3.98
C SER A 123 -22.89 2.61 5.04
N ASN A 124 -23.36 2.39 6.27
CA ASN A 124 -22.94 3.17 7.45
C ASN A 124 -21.49 2.86 7.86
N MET A 125 -20.51 3.20 7.03
CA MET A 125 -19.10 3.23 7.42
C MET A 125 -18.51 4.60 7.07
N ASP A 126 -18.46 5.49 8.06
CA ASP A 126 -17.96 6.85 7.87
C ASP A 126 -16.44 6.96 8.08
N ALA A 127 -15.69 5.96 7.59
CA ALA A 127 -14.23 5.91 7.73
C ALA A 127 -13.57 7.06 6.95
N ALA A 128 -14.17 7.48 5.83
CA ALA A 128 -13.75 8.66 5.08
C ALA A 128 -13.73 9.91 5.96
N ASN A 129 -14.80 10.19 6.73
CA ASN A 129 -14.83 11.37 7.60
C ASN A 129 -13.89 11.26 8.80
N MET A 130 -13.44 10.07 9.17
CA MET A 130 -12.38 9.90 10.16
C MET A 130 -10.99 10.20 9.60
N LEU A 131 -10.70 9.76 8.37
CA LEU A 131 -9.40 9.96 7.72
C LEU A 131 -9.21 11.38 7.19
N LYS A 132 -10.27 12.02 6.68
CA LYS A 132 -10.22 13.38 6.09
C LYS A 132 -9.54 14.40 7.01
N PRO A 133 -9.93 14.56 8.30
CA PRO A 133 -9.31 15.54 9.19
C PRO A 133 -7.83 15.24 9.47
N ALA A 134 -7.46 13.97 9.63
CA ALA A 134 -6.08 13.58 9.89
C ALA A 134 -5.17 13.89 8.69
N LEU A 135 -5.65 13.60 7.47
CA LEU A 135 -4.95 13.89 6.22
C LEU A 135 -4.93 15.38 5.88
N ALA A 136 -6.03 16.09 6.10
CA ALA A 136 -6.13 17.52 5.83
C ALA A 136 -5.17 18.34 6.71
N ARG A 137 -4.97 17.90 7.96
CA ARG A 137 -4.02 18.52 8.89
C ARG A 137 -2.56 18.08 8.63
N GLY A 138 -2.34 17.08 7.77
CA GLY A 138 -1.00 16.56 7.46
C GLY A 138 -0.33 15.88 8.65
N ARG A 139 -1.12 15.38 9.62
CA ARG A 139 -0.60 14.77 10.86
C ARG A 139 -0.31 13.29 10.72
N ILE A 140 -0.79 12.67 9.64
CA ILE A 140 -0.52 11.28 9.31
C ILE A 140 0.10 11.16 7.93
N ARG A 141 0.94 10.13 7.75
CA ARG A 141 1.41 9.67 6.45
C ARG A 141 0.65 8.41 6.09
N CYS A 142 0.17 8.34 4.85
CA CYS A 142 -0.44 7.11 4.35
C CYS A 142 -0.07 6.82 2.90
N ILE A 143 -0.17 5.55 2.55
CA ILE A 143 -0.08 5.00 1.20
C ILE A 143 -1.41 4.29 0.95
N GLY A 144 -2.20 4.79 0.01
CA GLY A 144 -3.35 4.06 -0.49
C GLY A 144 -3.01 3.29 -1.75
N ALA A 145 -3.71 2.19 -2.00
CA ALA A 145 -3.80 1.61 -3.33
C ALA A 145 -5.27 1.58 -3.80
N THR A 146 -5.46 1.61 -5.11
CA THR A 146 -6.78 1.53 -5.76
C THR A 146 -6.61 1.28 -7.26
N THR A 147 -7.69 0.89 -7.94
CA THR A 147 -7.73 0.81 -9.41
C THR A 147 -7.95 2.17 -10.05
N PHE A 148 -7.68 2.30 -11.36
CA PHE A 148 -7.98 3.52 -12.10
C PHE A 148 -9.46 3.91 -12.04
N ASP A 149 -10.35 2.93 -12.22
CA ASP A 149 -11.80 3.14 -12.24
C ASP A 149 -12.33 3.60 -10.88
N GLU A 150 -11.87 2.97 -9.80
CA GLU A 150 -12.22 3.36 -8.43
C GLU A 150 -11.66 4.72 -8.07
N TYR A 151 -10.41 5.02 -8.42
CA TYR A 151 -9.80 6.32 -8.18
C TYR A 151 -10.62 7.43 -8.83
N ARG A 152 -11.02 7.23 -10.09
CA ARG A 152 -11.87 8.18 -10.82
C ARG A 152 -13.27 8.31 -10.18
N LYS A 153 -13.87 7.19 -9.76
CA LYS A 153 -15.21 7.18 -9.18
C LYS A 153 -15.29 7.80 -7.79
N TYR A 154 -14.30 7.55 -6.94
CA TYR A 154 -14.36 7.87 -5.51
C TYR A 154 -13.38 8.95 -5.05
N ASN A 155 -12.23 9.13 -5.72
CA ASN A 155 -11.21 10.09 -5.28
C ASN A 155 -11.25 11.40 -6.08
N GLU A 156 -11.41 11.36 -7.40
CA GLU A 156 -11.47 12.58 -8.24
C GLU A 156 -12.72 13.44 -7.92
N ASN A 157 -13.76 12.83 -7.36
CA ASN A 157 -14.98 13.54 -6.97
C ASN A 157 -14.90 14.17 -5.56
N ASP A 158 -13.86 13.91 -4.77
CA ASP A 158 -13.67 14.49 -3.43
C ASP A 158 -12.41 15.37 -3.39
N ALA A 159 -12.62 16.67 -3.61
CA ALA A 159 -11.57 17.67 -3.66
C ALA A 159 -10.73 17.77 -2.37
N ALA A 160 -11.21 17.26 -1.23
CA ALA A 160 -10.43 17.26 0.01
C ALA A 160 -9.30 16.22 -0.01
N PHE A 161 -9.56 15.03 -0.58
CA PHE A 161 -8.59 13.94 -0.68
C PHE A 161 -7.59 14.14 -1.82
N GLU A 162 -8.07 14.50 -3.00
CA GLU A 162 -7.24 14.74 -4.17
C GLU A 162 -6.16 15.80 -3.91
N ARG A 163 -6.48 16.83 -3.13
CA ARG A 163 -5.51 17.87 -2.77
C ARG A 163 -4.42 17.42 -1.80
N ARG A 164 -4.57 16.27 -1.14
CA ARG A 164 -3.66 15.80 -0.08
C ARG A 164 -2.91 14.53 -0.43
N LEU A 165 -3.45 13.72 -1.34
CA LEU A 165 -2.81 12.52 -1.86
C LEU A 165 -2.06 12.82 -3.15
N GLN A 166 -0.80 12.43 -3.22
CA GLN A 166 -0.04 12.44 -4.46
C GLN A 166 -0.31 11.14 -5.23
N LYS A 167 -0.80 11.25 -6.46
CA LYS A 167 -0.95 10.11 -7.36
C LYS A 167 0.42 9.59 -7.80
N VAL A 168 0.62 8.29 -7.65
CA VAL A 168 1.74 7.52 -8.19
C VAL A 168 1.15 6.45 -9.10
N HIS A 169 1.45 6.55 -10.39
CA HIS A 169 1.00 5.56 -11.37
C HIS A 169 1.85 4.30 -11.27
N VAL A 170 1.19 3.15 -11.23
CA VAL A 170 1.82 1.82 -11.21
C VAL A 170 1.37 1.08 -12.46
N GLU A 171 2.32 0.84 -13.35
CA GLU A 171 2.10 0.15 -14.62
C GLU A 171 2.42 -1.33 -14.49
N GLU A 172 1.93 -2.15 -15.41
CA GLU A 172 2.30 -3.55 -15.48
C GLU A 172 3.80 -3.72 -15.81
N SER A 173 4.44 -4.75 -15.24
CA SER A 173 5.82 -5.08 -15.55
C SER A 173 5.93 -5.61 -16.97
N ASN A 174 6.95 -5.16 -17.72
CA ASN A 174 7.25 -5.76 -19.01
C ASN A 174 7.82 -7.19 -18.85
N THR A 175 7.87 -7.95 -19.94
CA THR A 175 8.31 -9.35 -19.93
C THR A 175 9.70 -9.54 -19.29
N ASP A 176 10.67 -8.66 -19.59
CA ASP A 176 12.03 -8.75 -19.04
C ASP A 176 12.06 -8.52 -17.53
N ALA A 177 11.30 -7.53 -17.05
CA ALA A 177 11.12 -7.26 -15.63
C ALA A 177 10.42 -8.44 -14.93
N THR A 178 9.40 -9.03 -15.55
CA THR A 178 8.72 -10.22 -15.03
C THR A 178 9.67 -11.42 -14.91
N ILE A 179 10.54 -11.64 -15.90
CA ILE A 179 11.58 -12.68 -15.81
C ILE A 179 12.52 -12.42 -14.62
N ALA A 180 12.94 -11.16 -14.41
CA ALA A 180 13.79 -10.80 -13.28
C ALA A 180 13.09 -11.05 -11.93
N ILE A 181 11.80 -10.71 -11.82
CA ILE A 181 10.97 -10.98 -10.63
C ILE A 181 10.89 -12.48 -10.37
N LEU A 182 10.55 -13.29 -11.37
CA LEU A 182 10.44 -14.75 -11.22
C LEU A 182 11.79 -15.38 -10.82
N ARG A 183 12.90 -14.89 -11.36
CA ARG A 183 14.24 -15.34 -10.96
C ARG A 183 14.56 -15.01 -9.50
N GLY A 184 14.14 -13.84 -9.00
CA GLY A 184 14.32 -13.48 -7.60
C GLY A 184 13.47 -14.29 -6.64
N LEU A 185 12.26 -14.67 -7.05
CA LEU A 185 11.36 -15.52 -6.25
C LEU A 185 11.69 -17.02 -6.33
N LYS A 186 12.48 -17.42 -7.35
CA LYS A 186 12.84 -18.81 -7.63
C LYS A 186 13.23 -19.61 -6.39
N GLN A 187 14.17 -19.09 -5.59
CA GLN A 187 14.71 -19.83 -4.45
C GLN A 187 13.63 -20.19 -3.43
N ARG A 188 12.70 -19.26 -3.15
CA ARG A 188 11.59 -19.51 -2.21
C ARG A 188 10.65 -20.60 -2.71
N TYR A 189 10.33 -20.60 -4.00
CA TYR A 189 9.49 -21.64 -4.59
C TYR A 189 10.18 -23.01 -4.65
N GLU A 190 11.49 -23.04 -4.94
CA GLU A 190 12.30 -24.27 -4.90
C GLU A 190 12.30 -24.88 -3.48
N GLU A 191 12.52 -24.05 -2.45
CA GLU A 191 12.49 -24.48 -1.05
C GLU A 191 11.09 -24.93 -0.61
N HIS A 192 10.04 -24.20 -1.00
CA HIS A 192 8.67 -24.52 -0.61
C HIS A 192 8.15 -25.82 -1.24
N HIS A 193 8.51 -26.09 -2.50
CA HIS A 193 8.02 -27.25 -3.24
C HIS A 193 9.01 -28.42 -3.31
N ASP A 194 10.20 -28.30 -2.71
CA ASP A 194 11.27 -29.30 -2.75
C ASP A 194 11.60 -29.76 -4.19
N LEU A 195 11.78 -28.78 -5.08
CA LEU A 195 12.07 -29.03 -6.49
C LEU A 195 13.08 -28.03 -7.03
N ARG A 196 13.58 -28.29 -8.25
CA ARG A 196 14.46 -27.38 -8.97
C ARG A 196 13.74 -26.77 -10.17
N ILE A 197 13.74 -25.45 -10.25
CA ILE A 197 13.16 -24.68 -11.36
C ILE A 197 14.29 -24.35 -12.35
N LEU A 198 14.13 -24.77 -13.59
CA LEU A 198 15.06 -24.43 -14.66
C LEU A 198 14.88 -22.98 -15.10
N ASP A 199 15.97 -22.28 -15.42
CA ASP A 199 15.90 -20.90 -15.91
C ASP A 199 15.11 -20.80 -17.22
N SER A 200 15.26 -21.79 -18.10
CA SER A 200 14.48 -21.90 -19.34
C SER A 200 12.97 -22.00 -19.08
N ALA A 201 12.55 -22.61 -17.97
CA ALA A 201 11.13 -22.69 -17.60
C ALA A 201 10.59 -21.33 -17.15
N ILE A 202 11.41 -20.52 -16.46
CA ILE A 202 11.04 -19.16 -16.06
C ILE A 202 10.83 -18.27 -17.29
N VAL A 203 11.78 -18.30 -18.23
CA VAL A 203 11.69 -17.52 -19.46
C VAL A 203 10.47 -17.95 -20.29
N ALA A 204 10.26 -19.26 -20.45
CA ALA A 204 9.12 -19.79 -21.17
C ALA A 204 7.78 -19.40 -20.51
N ALA A 205 7.68 -19.47 -19.18
CA ALA A 205 6.48 -19.08 -18.45
C ALA A 205 6.14 -17.59 -18.66
N ALA A 206 7.13 -16.71 -18.58
CA ALA A 206 6.93 -15.28 -18.80
C ALA A 206 6.51 -14.95 -20.25
N GLN A 207 7.07 -15.67 -21.24
CA GLN A 207 6.74 -15.46 -22.65
C GLN A 207 5.35 -16.01 -23.04
N LEU A 208 4.93 -17.12 -22.43
CA LEU A 208 3.61 -17.73 -22.70
C LEU A 208 2.45 -16.95 -22.05
N ALA A 209 2.74 -16.17 -21.01
CA ALA A 209 1.77 -15.37 -20.28
C ALA A 209 1.67 -13.91 -20.76
N ALA A 210 2.56 -13.49 -21.68
CA ALA A 210 2.58 -12.16 -22.30
C ALA A 210 1.56 -12.06 -23.45
#